data_AF-A0A453DXG9-F1
#
_entry.id   AF-A0A453DXG9-F1
#
_cell.length_a   1.000
_cell.length_b   1.000
_cell.length_c   1.000
_cell.angle_alpha   90.00
_cell.angle_beta   90.00
_cell.angle_gamma   90.00
#
_symmetry.space_group_name_H-M   'P 1'
#
loop_
_entity.id
_entity.type
_entity.pdbx_description
1 polymer ?
#
loop_
_entity_poly.entity_id
_entity_poly.type
_entity_poly.pdbx_seq_one_letter_code
_entity_poly.pdbx_strand_id
1 'polypeptide(L)'
;MPDGFNAVSLDCSYLSSPKDWILSILMVDEIFLGCAIVEVPLPIGICLYIIQVASPFFKLFAALCRFVLAPLVVLIFLTYKYWKTRITIDAVEKFLLMQQMISPSRYAYTDIVAVTSHFRNKLGQGGYGSVYEGVLPGDVHVAVKLLEGNSNCNGEDFINEVSTIGRIHHVNVVHLVGFCSEEMRRALVYEYMPAGSLDKYIFSPESQKTFSWDKLNEIALGIARGINYLHQGCEMQIIHFDIKPHNILLNSNFVPKVADFGLAKLYPRDKSFVPSRAL
;
A
#
# COMPACT_ATOMS: atom_id res chain seq x y z
N MET A 1 38.27 -28.50 79.71
CA MET A 1 37.34 -29.60 79.40
C MET A 1 35.92 -29.13 79.67
N PRO A 2 34.98 -29.17 78.73
CA PRO A 2 35.07 -29.10 77.27
C PRO A 2 34.42 -27.82 76.69
N ASP A 3 34.94 -27.37 75.56
CA ASP A 3 34.33 -26.41 74.63
C ASP A 3 33.29 -27.12 73.73
N GLY A 4 32.31 -26.38 73.20
CA GLY A 4 31.36 -26.94 72.24
C GLY A 4 30.31 -25.96 71.70
N PHE A 5 30.73 -24.89 71.02
CA PHE A 5 29.86 -24.17 70.09
C PHE A 5 29.70 -25.02 68.82
N ASN A 6 28.52 -25.62 68.61
CA ASN A 6 28.20 -26.29 67.35
C ASN A 6 27.87 -25.23 66.29
N ALA A 7 28.85 -24.93 65.43
CA ALA A 7 28.60 -24.25 64.17
C ALA A 7 27.92 -25.23 63.20
N VAL A 8 26.68 -24.93 62.80
CA VAL A 8 26.02 -25.63 61.69
C VAL A 8 26.73 -25.22 60.40
N SER A 9 27.59 -26.08 59.87
CA SER A 9 28.17 -25.91 58.55
C SER A 9 27.10 -26.20 57.49
N LEU A 10 26.71 -25.18 56.73
CA LEU A 10 25.97 -25.35 55.49
C LEU A 10 26.89 -26.01 54.46
N ASP A 11 26.65 -27.29 54.20
CA ASP A 11 27.38 -28.09 53.22
C ASP A 11 27.05 -27.60 51.81
N CYS A 12 28.04 -27.06 51.11
CA CYS A 12 27.88 -26.34 49.83
C CYS A 12 27.91 -27.29 48.60
N SER A 13 27.64 -28.58 48.82
CA SER A 13 27.81 -29.64 47.83
C SER A 13 26.58 -29.89 46.93
N TYR A 14 25.49 -29.13 47.10
CA TYR A 14 24.21 -29.33 46.38
C TYR A 14 23.84 -28.26 45.33
N LEU A 15 24.68 -27.24 45.10
CA LEU A 15 24.37 -26.13 44.18
C LEU A 15 24.91 -26.37 42.75
N SER A 16 24.36 -27.36 42.05
CA SER A 16 24.87 -27.81 40.74
C SER A 16 24.15 -27.22 39.52
N SER A 17 23.01 -26.54 39.66
CA SER A 17 22.30 -25.91 38.53
C SER A 17 21.91 -24.44 38.79
N PRO A 18 21.76 -23.61 37.75
CA PRO A 18 21.31 -22.22 37.89
C PRO A 18 19.96 -22.07 38.60
N LYS A 19 19.10 -23.09 38.55
CA LYS A 19 17.82 -23.12 39.28
C LYS A 19 18.02 -23.20 40.79
N ASP A 20 19.06 -23.91 41.24
CA ASP A 20 19.37 -24.10 42.66
C ASP A 20 19.93 -22.81 43.29
N TRP A 21 20.67 -22.03 42.50
CA TRP A 21 21.13 -20.69 42.87
C TRP A 21 19.96 -19.69 43.00
N ILE A 22 19.00 -19.73 42.08
CA ILE A 22 17.80 -18.89 42.16
C ILE A 22 16.94 -19.27 43.37
N LEU A 23 16.75 -20.57 43.62
CA LEU A 23 16.03 -21.06 44.80
C LEU A 23 16.70 -20.62 46.10
N SER A 24 18.03 -20.73 46.17
CA SER A 24 18.80 -20.35 47.37
C SER A 24 18.73 -18.86 47.65
N ILE A 25 18.89 -18.01 46.63
CA ILE A 25 18.79 -16.55 46.78
C ILE A 25 17.38 -16.12 47.24
N LEU A 26 16.33 -16.82 46.79
CA LEU A 26 14.95 -16.53 47.20
C LEU A 26 14.64 -16.99 48.63
N MET A 27 15.35 -18.00 49.15
CA MET A 27 15.06 -18.64 50.44
C MET A 27 15.92 -18.16 51.62
N VAL A 28 17.04 -17.46 51.38
CA VAL A 28 17.93 -16.95 52.45
C VAL A 28 17.19 -16.01 53.42
N ASP A 29 16.32 -15.13 52.92
CA ASP A 29 15.56 -14.18 53.76
C ASP A 29 14.52 -14.90 54.65
N GLU A 30 13.93 -15.98 54.16
CA GLU A 30 12.91 -16.78 54.86
C GLU A 30 13.49 -17.58 56.03
N ILE A 31 14.71 -18.10 55.83
CA ILE A 31 15.44 -18.84 56.87
C ILE A 31 15.84 -17.88 58.00
N PHE A 32 16.30 -16.68 57.66
CA PHE A 32 16.74 -15.70 58.66
C PHE A 32 15.57 -15.14 59.49
N LEU A 33 14.40 -14.90 58.87
CA LEU A 33 13.20 -14.42 59.57
C LEU A 33 12.53 -15.50 60.42
N GLY A 34 12.52 -16.75 59.95
CA GLY A 34 11.98 -17.90 60.69
C GLY A 34 12.69 -18.14 62.03
N CYS A 35 13.98 -17.84 62.12
CA CYS A 35 14.74 -17.91 63.37
C CYS A 35 14.35 -16.81 64.38
N ALA A 36 13.82 -15.67 63.92
CA ALA A 36 13.47 -14.53 64.79
C ALA A 36 12.07 -14.62 65.43
N ILE A 37 11.22 -15.55 64.97
CA ILE A 37 9.80 -15.66 65.39
C ILE A 37 9.63 -16.43 66.71
N VAL A 38 10.66 -17.12 67.20
CA VAL A 38 10.55 -18.07 68.32
C VAL A 38 10.38 -17.41 69.71
N GLU A 39 10.60 -16.09 69.87
CA GLU A 39 10.53 -15.40 71.18
C GLU A 39 9.57 -14.19 71.24
N VAL A 40 8.58 -14.07 70.35
CA VAL A 40 7.74 -12.86 70.22
C VAL A 40 6.29 -13.06 70.72
N PRO A 41 5.66 -12.10 71.44
CA PRO A 41 4.29 -12.22 71.95
C PRO A 41 3.21 -12.43 70.86
N LEU A 42 2.15 -13.18 71.20
CA LEU A 42 1.11 -13.70 70.30
C LEU A 42 0.52 -12.72 69.25
N PRO A 43 0.16 -11.45 69.55
CA PRO A 43 -0.39 -10.55 68.52
C PRO A 43 0.66 -10.08 67.50
N ILE A 44 1.93 -9.98 67.90
CA ILE A 44 3.04 -9.54 67.04
C ILE A 44 3.54 -10.73 66.21
N GLY A 45 3.57 -11.93 66.79
CA GLY A 45 3.94 -13.17 66.08
C GLY A 45 3.03 -13.49 64.88
N ILE A 46 1.71 -13.29 65.00
CA ILE A 46 0.76 -13.48 63.89
C ILE A 46 1.04 -12.49 62.75
N CYS A 47 1.31 -11.22 63.07
CA CYS A 47 1.67 -10.21 62.05
C CYS A 47 2.97 -10.56 61.33
N LEU A 48 4.01 -10.99 62.04
CA LEU A 48 5.28 -11.40 61.44
C LEU A 48 5.12 -12.63 60.55
N TYR A 49 4.31 -13.60 60.97
CA TYR A 49 3.99 -14.78 60.16
C TYR A 49 3.25 -14.42 58.85
N ILE A 50 2.27 -13.51 58.91
CA ILE A 50 1.56 -13.05 57.70
C ILE A 50 2.53 -12.33 56.75
N ILE A 51 3.42 -11.47 57.27
CA ILE A 51 4.44 -10.78 56.48
C ILE A 51 5.37 -11.80 55.80
N GLN A 52 5.80 -12.82 56.55
CA GLN A 52 6.66 -13.87 56.03
C GLN A 52 6.00 -14.66 54.90
N VAL A 53 4.73 -15.04 55.07
CA VAL A 53 3.98 -15.74 54.01
C VAL A 53 3.72 -14.83 52.79
N ALA A 54 3.50 -13.53 52.99
CA ALA A 54 3.17 -12.59 51.90
C ALA A 54 4.39 -12.11 51.08
N SER A 55 5.56 -11.98 51.72
CA SER A 55 6.85 -11.58 51.13
C SER A 55 7.20 -12.29 49.81
N PRO A 56 7.16 -13.64 49.71
CA PRO A 56 7.52 -14.35 48.47
C PRO A 56 6.54 -14.06 47.33
N PHE A 57 5.24 -13.87 47.62
CA PHE A 57 4.26 -13.50 46.59
C PHE A 57 4.52 -12.10 46.03
N PHE A 58 4.88 -11.14 46.89
CA PHE A 58 5.24 -9.78 46.45
C PHE A 58 6.53 -9.80 45.61
N LYS A 59 7.55 -10.57 46.02
CA LYS A 59 8.79 -10.75 45.25
C LYS A 59 8.54 -11.40 43.90
N LEU A 60 7.73 -12.46 43.85
CA LEU A 60 7.35 -13.13 42.61
C LEU A 60 6.57 -12.19 41.68
N PHE A 61 5.60 -11.45 42.21
CA PHE A 61 4.86 -10.46 41.44
C PHE A 61 5.77 -9.36 40.87
N ALA A 62 6.67 -8.81 41.69
CA ALA A 62 7.66 -7.83 41.23
C ALA A 62 8.59 -8.40 40.14
N ALA A 63 9.02 -9.66 40.27
CA ALA A 63 9.81 -10.34 39.26
C ALA A 63 9.02 -10.55 37.95
N LEU A 64 7.75 -10.95 38.03
CA LEU A 64 6.86 -11.09 36.87
C LEU A 64 6.63 -9.75 36.15
N CYS A 65 6.38 -8.68 36.90
CA CYS A 65 6.23 -7.35 36.33
C CYS A 65 7.51 -6.91 35.59
N ARG A 66 8.68 -7.14 36.19
CA ARG A 66 9.97 -6.70 35.65
C ARG A 66 10.43 -7.52 34.45
N PHE A 67 10.30 -8.84 34.52
CA PHE A 67 10.87 -9.74 33.52
C PHE A 67 9.87 -10.23 32.46
N VAL A 68 8.56 -10.05 32.69
CA VAL A 68 7.53 -10.48 31.74
C VAL A 68 6.72 -9.29 31.24
N LEU A 69 6.06 -8.55 32.13
CA LEU A 69 5.13 -7.49 31.71
C LEU A 69 5.86 -6.30 31.06
N ALA A 70 6.96 -5.82 31.66
CA ALA A 70 7.69 -4.69 31.11
C ALA A 70 8.26 -4.98 29.70
N PRO A 71 8.93 -6.12 29.43
CA PRO A 71 9.34 -6.48 28.08
C PRO A 71 8.18 -6.63 27.09
N LEU A 72 7.04 -7.20 27.52
CA LEU A 72 5.85 -7.32 26.67
C LEU A 72 5.30 -5.96 26.25
N VAL A 73 5.19 -5.01 27.18
CA VAL A 73 4.73 -3.65 26.88
C VAL A 73 5.68 -2.96 25.90
N VAL A 74 6.99 -3.10 26.10
CA VAL A 74 8.00 -2.55 25.18
C VAL A 74 7.88 -3.20 23.81
N LEU A 75 7.71 -4.52 23.73
CA LEU A 75 7.58 -5.24 22.46
C LEU A 75 6.31 -4.81 21.71
N ILE A 76 5.17 -4.69 22.39
CA ILE A 76 3.92 -4.19 21.81
C ILE A 76 4.08 -2.75 21.31
N PHE A 77 4.73 -1.88 22.09
CA PHE A 77 5.00 -0.52 21.68
C PHE A 77 5.91 -0.45 20.44
N LEU A 78 6.95 -1.28 20.38
CA LEU A 78 7.86 -1.36 19.24
C LEU A 78 7.16 -1.90 17.99
N THR A 79 6.33 -2.95 18.10
CA THR A 79 5.56 -3.47 16.96
C THR A 79 4.52 -2.46 16.47
N TYR A 80 3.83 -1.78 17.39
CA TYR A 80 2.91 -0.68 17.04
C TYR A 80 3.65 0.45 16.32
N LYS A 81 4.79 0.91 16.86
CA LYS A 81 5.59 1.99 16.26
C LYS A 81 6.13 1.57 14.89
N TYR A 82 6.62 0.34 14.75
CA TYR A 82 7.05 -0.22 13.47
C TYR A 82 5.92 -0.24 12.45
N TRP A 83 4.75 -0.78 12.82
CA TRP A 83 3.59 -0.87 11.92
C TRP A 83 3.10 0.52 11.49
N LYS A 84 2.95 1.46 12.44
CA LYS A 84 2.55 2.84 12.15
C LYS A 84 3.56 3.56 11.23
N THR A 85 4.86 3.35 11.45
CA THR A 85 5.92 3.95 10.64
C THR A 85 5.88 3.38 9.22
N ARG A 86 5.72 2.05 9.07
CA ARG A 86 5.56 1.38 7.76
C ARG A 86 4.36 1.90 6.98
N ILE A 87 3.18 2.04 7.61
CA ILE A 87 1.99 2.62 6.97
C ILE A 87 2.26 4.06 6.51
N THR A 88 2.94 4.85 7.33
CA THR A 88 3.23 6.26 7.00
C THR A 88 4.21 6.36 5.83
N ILE A 89 5.26 5.52 5.80
CA ILE A 89 6.21 5.45 4.68
C ILE A 89 5.49 5.06 3.39
N ASP A 90 4.63 4.03 3.43
CA ASP A 90 3.85 3.58 2.28
C ASP A 90 2.92 4.69 1.74
N ALA A 91 2.24 5.42 2.63
CA ALA A 91 1.42 6.56 2.25
C ALA A 91 2.21 7.70 1.61
N VAL A 92 3.41 7.99 2.13
CA VAL A 92 4.30 9.02 1.57
C VAL A 92 4.86 8.57 0.22
N GLU A 93 5.29 7.32 0.08
CA GLU A 93 5.78 6.75 -1.17
C GLU A 93 4.69 6.80 -2.25
N LYS A 94 3.47 6.39 -1.91
CA LYS A 94 2.30 6.50 -2.78
C LYS A 94 2.01 7.94 -3.20
N PHE A 95 2.12 8.90 -2.28
CA PHE A 95 1.96 10.32 -2.59
C PHE A 95 3.06 10.85 -3.52
N LEU A 96 4.33 10.48 -3.28
CA LEU A 96 5.45 10.89 -4.12
C LEU A 96 5.37 10.30 -5.53
N LEU A 97 4.92 9.04 -5.65
CA LEU A 97 4.64 8.41 -6.94
C LEU A 97 3.50 9.12 -7.70
N MET A 98 2.44 9.51 -7.00
CA MET A 98 1.37 10.34 -7.59
C MET A 98 1.87 11.73 -8.03
N GLN A 99 2.84 12.32 -7.34
CA GLN A 99 3.45 13.60 -7.75
C GLN A 99 4.39 13.46 -8.95
N GLN A 100 5.14 12.36 -9.06
CA GLN A 100 5.99 12.09 -10.23
C GLN A 100 5.17 11.86 -11.52
N MET A 101 3.89 11.52 -11.42
CA MET A 101 2.97 11.33 -12.55
C MET A 101 2.56 12.62 -13.27
N ILE A 102 3.01 13.82 -12.86
CA ILE A 102 2.69 15.07 -13.58
C ILE A 102 3.12 15.00 -15.06
N SER A 103 4.18 14.24 -15.35
CA SER A 103 4.58 13.84 -16.70
C SER A 103 4.67 12.32 -16.82
N PRO A 104 4.40 11.72 -18.00
CA PRO A 104 4.43 10.28 -18.16
C PRO A 104 5.86 9.77 -18.04
N SER A 105 6.08 8.79 -17.16
CA SER A 105 7.40 8.20 -16.96
C SER A 105 7.79 7.31 -18.15
N ARG A 106 9.06 7.36 -18.57
CA ARG A 106 9.61 6.43 -19.57
C ARG A 106 10.10 5.17 -18.88
N TYR A 107 9.49 4.04 -19.20
CA TYR A 107 9.83 2.72 -18.70
C TYR A 107 10.70 1.95 -19.71
N ALA A 108 11.59 1.11 -19.21
CA ALA A 108 12.25 0.11 -20.03
C ALA A 108 11.31 -1.07 -20.33
N TYR A 109 11.55 -1.83 -21.40
CA TYR A 109 10.69 -2.97 -21.70
C TYR A 109 10.76 -4.05 -20.61
N THR A 110 11.92 -4.22 -19.97
CA THR A 110 12.07 -5.10 -18.81
C THR A 110 11.19 -4.69 -17.64
N ASP A 111 10.98 -3.39 -17.43
CA ASP A 111 10.09 -2.88 -16.40
C ASP A 111 8.64 -3.24 -16.74
N ILE A 112 8.25 -3.07 -18.01
CA ILE A 112 6.90 -3.44 -18.48
C ILE A 112 6.63 -4.94 -18.27
N VAL A 113 7.60 -5.80 -18.57
CA VAL A 113 7.50 -7.25 -18.33
C VAL A 113 7.33 -7.54 -16.84
N ALA A 114 8.10 -6.88 -15.98
CA ALA A 114 8.01 -7.06 -14.52
C ALA A 114 6.66 -6.58 -13.97
N VAL A 115 6.25 -5.36 -14.32
CA VAL A 115 5.00 -4.72 -13.87
C VAL A 115 3.78 -5.56 -14.24
N THR A 116 3.80 -6.21 -15.41
CA THR A 116 2.69 -7.05 -15.89
C THR A 116 2.77 -8.51 -15.45
N SER A 117 3.73 -8.86 -14.57
CA SER A 117 4.00 -10.25 -14.18
C SER A 117 4.15 -11.18 -15.39
N HIS A 118 4.97 -10.76 -16.37
CA HIS A 118 5.15 -11.42 -17.65
C HIS A 118 3.86 -11.54 -18.49
N PHE A 119 3.08 -10.46 -18.55
CA PHE A 119 1.83 -10.39 -19.34
C PHE A 119 0.78 -11.44 -18.95
N ARG A 120 0.74 -11.84 -17.68
CA ARG A 120 -0.08 -12.96 -17.20
C ARG A 120 -1.58 -12.65 -17.23
N ASN A 121 -1.97 -11.45 -16.84
CA ASN A 121 -3.36 -11.06 -16.67
C ASN A 121 -3.81 -10.16 -17.83
N LYS A 122 -4.49 -10.74 -18.82
CA LYS A 122 -5.01 -9.99 -19.97
C LYS A 122 -6.36 -9.38 -19.66
N LEU A 123 -6.49 -8.07 -19.83
CA LEU A 123 -7.72 -7.30 -19.65
C LEU A 123 -8.56 -7.21 -20.92
N GLY A 124 -7.91 -7.21 -22.09
CA GLY A 124 -8.58 -7.12 -23.37
C GLY A 124 -7.63 -7.21 -24.57
N GLN A 125 -8.21 -7.33 -25.76
CA GLN A 125 -7.51 -7.30 -27.05
C GLN A 125 -8.38 -6.59 -28.08
N GLY A 126 -7.75 -5.82 -28.97
CA GLY A 126 -8.42 -5.18 -30.09
C GLY A 126 -7.45 -4.87 -31.23
N GLY A 127 -7.90 -4.10 -32.21
CA GLY A 127 -7.08 -3.71 -33.37
C GLY A 127 -5.82 -2.91 -33.01
N TYR A 128 -5.81 -2.28 -31.83
CA TYR A 128 -4.70 -1.49 -31.31
C TYR A 128 -3.72 -2.29 -30.46
N GLY A 129 -3.92 -3.61 -30.32
CA GLY A 129 -3.06 -4.51 -29.56
C GLY A 129 -3.74 -5.11 -28.32
N SER A 130 -2.91 -5.48 -27.34
CA SER A 130 -3.33 -6.23 -26.15
C SER A 130 -3.16 -5.40 -24.88
N VAL A 131 -4.14 -5.45 -23.99
CA VAL A 131 -4.11 -4.72 -22.71
C VAL A 131 -3.98 -5.72 -21.56
N TYR A 132 -3.03 -5.46 -20.66
CA TYR A 132 -2.71 -6.30 -19.51
C TYR A 132 -2.85 -5.52 -18.21
N GLU A 133 -3.20 -6.22 -17.15
CA GLU A 133 -3.11 -5.67 -15.79
C GLU A 133 -1.64 -5.65 -15.35
N GLY A 134 -1.26 -4.61 -14.62
CA GLY A 134 0.04 -4.54 -13.97
C GLY A 134 -0.02 -3.86 -12.62
N VAL A 135 1.06 -3.98 -11.86
CA VAL A 135 1.24 -3.36 -10.55
C VAL A 135 2.60 -2.69 -10.49
N LEU A 136 2.59 -1.37 -10.30
CA LEU A 136 3.79 -0.57 -10.03
C LEU A 136 4.18 -0.63 -8.54
N PRO A 137 5.42 -0.24 -8.16
CA PRO A 137 5.81 -0.09 -6.76
C PRO A 137 4.79 0.74 -5.96
N GLY A 138 4.60 0.41 -4.67
CA GLY A 138 3.58 1.04 -3.83
C GLY A 138 2.15 0.56 -4.08
N ASP A 139 1.98 -0.65 -4.64
CA ASP A 139 0.68 -1.30 -4.88
C ASP A 139 -0.25 -0.47 -5.79
N VAL A 140 0.33 0.17 -6.79
CA VAL A 140 -0.40 1.01 -7.75
C VAL A 140 -0.78 0.18 -8.97
N HIS A 141 -2.05 -0.20 -9.05
CA HIS A 141 -2.59 -0.93 -10.20
C HIS A 141 -2.62 -0.06 -11.46
N VAL A 142 -2.18 -0.64 -12.58
CA VAL A 142 -2.13 -0.01 -13.91
C VAL A 142 -2.68 -0.92 -14.99
N ALA A 143 -3.09 -0.32 -16.10
CA ALA A 143 -3.40 -1.02 -17.34
C ALA A 143 -2.30 -0.76 -18.37
N VAL A 144 -1.64 -1.81 -18.84
CA VAL A 144 -0.55 -1.75 -19.81
C VAL A 144 -1.08 -2.14 -21.19
N LYS A 145 -1.23 -1.17 -22.08
CA LYS A 145 -1.58 -1.37 -23.50
C LYS A 145 -0.29 -1.61 -24.28
N LEU A 146 -0.06 -2.87 -24.67
CA LEU A 146 0.98 -3.24 -25.62
C LEU A 146 0.47 -3.02 -27.03
N LEU A 147 1.15 -2.14 -27.77
CA LEU A 147 0.87 -1.92 -29.18
C LEU A 147 1.59 -3.00 -29.98
N GLU A 148 0.82 -3.90 -30.57
CA GLU A 148 1.38 -4.97 -31.41
C GLU A 148 1.85 -4.35 -32.72
N GLY A 149 3.11 -4.62 -33.09
CA GLY A 149 3.76 -4.08 -34.28
C GLY A 149 3.21 -4.69 -35.56
N ASN A 150 1.99 -4.32 -35.95
CA ASN A 150 1.56 -4.48 -37.33
C ASN A 150 2.39 -3.51 -38.18
N SER A 151 3.03 -4.03 -39.22
CA SER A 151 3.92 -3.31 -40.16
C SER A 151 3.29 -2.07 -40.84
N ASN A 152 2.00 -1.78 -40.61
CA ASN A 152 1.24 -0.69 -41.20
C ASN A 152 0.94 0.47 -40.23
N CYS A 153 1.18 0.36 -38.92
CA CYS A 153 1.00 1.48 -38.00
C CYS A 153 2.35 2.21 -37.85
N ASN A 154 2.49 3.39 -38.48
CA ASN A 154 3.70 4.24 -38.46
C ASN A 154 4.08 4.77 -37.06
N GLY A 155 3.51 4.21 -35.99
CA GLY A 155 3.69 4.69 -34.64
C GLY A 155 3.01 6.02 -34.36
N GLU A 156 2.19 6.52 -35.29
CA GLU A 156 1.45 7.78 -35.13
C GLU A 156 0.48 7.72 -33.96
N ASP A 157 -0.24 6.62 -33.77
CA ASP A 157 -1.17 6.46 -32.63
C ASP A 157 -0.42 6.57 -31.30
N PHE A 158 0.77 5.96 -31.21
CA PHE A 158 1.63 6.08 -30.03
C PHE A 158 2.09 7.53 -29.81
N ILE A 159 2.53 8.21 -30.87
CA ILE A 159 2.96 9.61 -30.79
C ILE A 159 1.78 10.50 -30.40
N ASN A 160 0.59 10.28 -30.96
CA ASN A 160 -0.63 11.02 -30.63
C ASN A 160 -0.97 10.80 -29.16
N GLU A 161 -1.04 9.57 -28.65
CA GLU A 161 -1.33 9.30 -27.24
C GLU A 161 -0.30 9.98 -26.32
N VAL A 162 1.00 9.75 -26.53
CA VAL A 162 2.04 10.34 -25.65
C VAL A 162 2.05 11.88 -25.72
N SER A 163 1.85 12.48 -26.90
CA SER A 163 1.89 13.93 -27.07
C SER A 163 0.61 14.66 -26.64
N THR A 164 -0.56 14.01 -26.72
CA THR A 164 -1.85 14.61 -26.36
C THR A 164 -2.15 14.43 -24.87
N ILE A 165 -2.30 13.19 -24.42
CA ILE A 165 -2.78 12.88 -23.06
C ILE A 165 -1.66 12.95 -22.02
N GLY A 166 -0.40 12.92 -22.44
CA GLY A 166 0.73 12.90 -21.51
C GLY A 166 0.78 14.09 -20.54
N ARG A 167 0.16 15.22 -20.87
CA ARG A 167 0.09 16.40 -19.99
C ARG A 167 -1.31 16.68 -19.45
N ILE A 168 -2.26 15.78 -19.69
CA ILE A 168 -3.66 15.95 -19.29
C ILE A 168 -3.89 15.31 -17.93
N HIS A 169 -4.46 16.11 -17.04
CA HIS A 169 -4.87 15.69 -15.71
C HIS A 169 -6.30 16.17 -15.45
N HIS A 170 -7.27 15.28 -15.59
CA HIS A 170 -8.68 15.61 -15.37
C HIS A 170 -9.46 14.42 -14.81
N VAL A 171 -10.40 14.68 -13.89
CA VAL A 171 -11.17 13.62 -13.20
C VAL A 171 -12.00 12.73 -14.15
N ASN A 172 -12.33 13.23 -15.34
CA ASN A 172 -13.07 12.51 -16.39
C ASN A 172 -12.25 12.20 -17.64
N VAL A 173 -10.92 12.19 -17.56
CA VAL A 173 -10.02 11.73 -18.62
C VAL A 173 -9.05 10.73 -18.01
N VAL A 174 -8.78 9.62 -18.71
CA VAL A 174 -7.86 8.61 -18.21
C VAL A 174 -6.45 9.18 -18.11
N HIS A 175 -5.73 8.85 -17.05
CA HIS A 175 -4.39 9.35 -16.83
C HIS A 175 -3.35 8.39 -17.45
N LEU A 176 -2.50 8.94 -18.33
CA LEU A 176 -1.32 8.25 -18.86
C LEU A 176 -0.17 8.37 -17.85
N VAL A 177 0.10 7.28 -17.16
CA VAL A 177 1.16 7.16 -16.14
C VAL A 177 2.55 7.13 -16.76
N GLY A 178 2.68 6.52 -17.92
CA GLY A 178 3.96 6.40 -18.61
C GLY A 178 3.89 5.61 -19.90
N PHE A 179 5.05 5.40 -20.49
CA PHE A 179 5.19 4.72 -21.77
C PHE A 179 6.52 3.98 -21.86
N CYS A 180 6.58 2.99 -22.74
CA CYS A 180 7.79 2.32 -23.17
C CYS A 180 7.93 2.50 -24.69
N SER A 181 9.13 2.86 -25.13
CA SER A 181 9.50 2.92 -26.54
C SER A 181 10.94 2.42 -26.67
N GLU A 182 11.06 1.16 -27.05
CA GLU A 182 12.32 0.45 -27.29
C GLU A 182 12.21 -0.37 -28.57
N GLU A 183 13.08 -0.10 -29.55
CA GLU A 183 13.08 -0.79 -30.85
C GLU A 183 11.67 -0.76 -31.51
N MET A 184 11.07 -1.93 -31.70
CA MET A 184 9.72 -2.13 -32.25
C MET A 184 8.67 -2.35 -31.16
N ARG A 185 9.04 -2.28 -29.88
CA ARG A 185 8.18 -2.51 -28.72
C ARG A 185 7.68 -1.19 -28.18
N ARG A 186 6.37 -1.01 -28.24
CA ARG A 186 5.69 0.19 -27.73
C ARG A 186 4.63 -0.22 -26.72
N ALA A 187 4.66 0.41 -25.55
CA ALA A 187 3.68 0.19 -24.51
C ALA A 187 3.23 1.52 -23.91
N LEU A 188 1.98 1.57 -23.47
CA LEU A 188 1.41 2.70 -22.76
C LEU A 188 0.88 2.19 -21.43
N VAL A 189 1.18 2.92 -20.37
CA VAL A 189 0.83 2.58 -19.00
C VAL A 189 -0.21 3.59 -18.52
N TYR A 190 -1.41 3.10 -18.26
CA TYR A 190 -2.57 3.88 -17.83
C TYR A 190 -2.92 3.57 -16.38
N GLU A 191 -3.62 4.49 -15.72
CA GLU A 191 -4.30 4.15 -14.48
C GLU A 191 -5.29 2.98 -14.70
N TYR A 192 -5.39 2.07 -13.72
CA TYR A 192 -6.30 0.94 -13.83
C TYR A 192 -7.75 1.33 -13.56
N MET A 193 -8.65 0.86 -14.42
CA MET A 193 -10.09 1.15 -14.39
C MET A 193 -10.89 -0.13 -14.10
N PRO A 194 -11.12 -0.46 -12.82
CA PRO A 194 -11.61 -1.79 -12.40
C PRO A 194 -13.03 -2.12 -12.87
N ALA A 195 -13.88 -1.13 -13.09
CA ALA A 195 -15.23 -1.38 -13.60
C ALA A 195 -15.26 -1.55 -15.14
N GLY A 196 -14.12 -1.40 -15.81
CA GLY A 196 -14.00 -1.61 -17.26
C GLY A 196 -14.73 -0.55 -18.09
N SER A 197 -15.06 -0.90 -19.32
CA SER A 197 -15.69 -0.02 -20.31
C SER A 197 -17.21 0.05 -20.13
N LEU A 198 -17.79 1.21 -20.47
CA LEU A 198 -19.22 1.51 -20.33
C LEU A 198 -20.10 0.64 -21.25
N ASP A 199 -19.59 0.24 -22.42
CA ASP A 199 -20.27 -0.67 -23.36
C ASP A 199 -20.76 -1.98 -22.70
N LYS A 200 -19.99 -2.51 -21.73
CA LYS A 200 -20.34 -3.72 -20.97
C LYS A 200 -21.61 -3.58 -20.14
N TYR A 201 -21.99 -2.35 -19.78
CA TYR A 201 -23.19 -2.06 -18.98
C TYR A 201 -24.38 -1.64 -19.84
N ILE A 202 -24.13 -1.12 -21.03
CA ILE A 202 -25.19 -0.67 -21.95
C ILE A 202 -25.67 -1.82 -22.84
N PHE A 203 -24.74 -2.64 -23.35
CA PHE A 203 -25.05 -3.61 -24.40
C PHE A 203 -25.02 -5.07 -23.93
N SER A 204 -24.55 -5.39 -22.72
CA SER A 204 -24.49 -6.77 -22.24
C SER A 204 -25.81 -7.19 -21.57
N PRO A 205 -26.56 -8.15 -22.13
CA PRO A 205 -27.82 -8.63 -21.55
C PRO A 205 -27.62 -9.42 -20.25
N GLU A 206 -26.40 -9.89 -19.98
CA GLU A 206 -26.03 -10.67 -18.80
C GLU A 206 -25.57 -9.79 -17.62
N SER A 207 -25.39 -8.48 -17.85
CA SER A 207 -25.03 -7.55 -16.78
C SER A 207 -26.25 -7.32 -15.87
N GLN A 208 -26.33 -8.07 -14.77
CA GLN A 208 -27.33 -7.84 -13.69
C GLN A 208 -27.21 -6.45 -13.02
N LYS A 209 -26.34 -5.57 -13.53
CA LYS A 209 -26.06 -4.23 -13.03
C LYS A 209 -26.48 -3.19 -14.07
N THR A 210 -27.78 -2.98 -14.18
CA THR A 210 -28.32 -1.81 -14.88
C THR A 210 -28.15 -0.57 -14.01
N PHE A 211 -27.74 0.55 -14.60
CA PHE A 211 -27.65 1.81 -13.89
C PHE A 211 -29.04 2.42 -13.69
N SER A 212 -29.28 3.07 -12.55
CA SER A 212 -30.43 3.95 -12.37
C SER A 212 -30.33 5.17 -13.30
N TRP A 213 -31.45 5.83 -13.58
CA TRP A 213 -31.48 7.07 -14.35
C TRP A 213 -30.57 8.16 -13.77
N ASP A 214 -30.56 8.30 -12.44
CA ASP A 214 -29.67 9.25 -11.77
C ASP A 214 -28.21 8.93 -12.03
N LYS A 215 -27.84 7.63 -11.95
CA LYS A 215 -26.47 7.21 -12.18
C LYS A 215 -26.05 7.39 -13.65
N LEU A 216 -26.95 7.12 -14.60
CA LEU A 216 -26.73 7.40 -16.01
C LEU A 216 -26.52 8.89 -16.26
N ASN A 217 -27.29 9.75 -15.61
CA ASN A 217 -27.14 11.20 -15.71
C ASN A 217 -25.79 11.67 -15.15
N GLU A 218 -25.35 11.13 -14.00
CA GLU A 218 -24.01 11.39 -13.46
C GLU A 218 -22.90 10.99 -14.44
N ILE A 219 -23.04 9.82 -15.06
CA ILE A 219 -22.08 9.31 -16.05
C ILE A 219 -22.06 10.23 -17.29
N ALA A 220 -23.23 10.56 -17.85
CA ALA A 220 -23.33 11.45 -19.00
C ALA A 220 -22.70 12.82 -18.73
N LEU A 221 -22.99 13.39 -17.55
CA LEU A 221 -22.40 14.65 -17.12
C LEU A 221 -20.87 14.57 -16.96
N GLY A 222 -20.36 13.47 -16.39
CA GLY A 222 -18.92 13.23 -16.28
C GLY A 222 -18.24 13.14 -17.65
N ILE A 223 -18.82 12.41 -18.61
CA ILE A 223 -18.32 12.33 -19.99
C ILE A 223 -18.30 13.73 -20.62
N ALA A 224 -19.38 14.49 -20.50
CA ALA A 224 -19.48 15.86 -21.04
C ALA A 224 -18.43 16.80 -20.42
N ARG A 225 -18.17 16.68 -19.11
CA ARG A 225 -17.09 17.43 -18.44
C ARG A 225 -15.72 17.07 -18.98
N GLY A 226 -15.44 15.78 -19.18
CA GLY A 226 -14.20 15.30 -19.80
C GLY A 226 -13.99 15.90 -21.19
N ILE A 227 -15.01 15.83 -22.06
CA ILE A 227 -14.96 16.38 -23.41
C ILE A 227 -14.80 17.90 -23.38
N ASN A 228 -15.56 18.60 -22.54
CA ASN A 228 -15.44 20.06 -22.39
C ASN A 228 -14.02 20.45 -21.93
N TYR A 229 -13.42 19.70 -21.02
CA TYR A 229 -12.04 19.93 -20.61
C TYR A 229 -11.05 19.74 -21.77
N LEU A 230 -11.18 18.69 -22.58
CA LEU A 230 -10.33 18.49 -23.77
C LEU A 230 -10.46 19.66 -24.76
N HIS A 231 -11.68 20.18 -24.94
CA HIS A 231 -11.94 21.24 -25.91
C HIS A 231 -11.58 22.64 -25.41
N GLN A 232 -11.84 22.93 -24.13
CA GLN A 232 -11.85 24.28 -23.55
C GLN A 232 -11.01 24.43 -22.28
N GLY A 233 -10.50 23.34 -21.70
CA GLY A 233 -9.63 23.35 -20.51
C GLY A 233 -8.14 23.22 -20.78
N CYS A 234 -7.73 22.64 -21.92
CA CYS A 234 -6.31 22.43 -22.28
C CYS A 234 -5.70 23.60 -23.07
N GLU A 235 -4.41 23.88 -22.92
CA GLU A 235 -3.69 24.95 -23.66
C GLU A 235 -3.98 24.90 -25.17
N MET A 236 -3.87 23.70 -25.75
CA MET A 236 -4.32 23.39 -27.10
C MET A 236 -5.69 22.73 -27.04
N GLN A 237 -6.57 23.02 -28.01
CA GLN A 237 -7.82 22.29 -28.15
C GLN A 237 -7.53 20.85 -28.60
N ILE A 238 -8.05 19.86 -27.88
CA ILE A 238 -7.85 18.44 -28.19
C ILE A 238 -9.16 17.86 -28.72
N ILE A 239 -9.16 17.42 -29.97
CA ILE A 239 -10.30 16.72 -30.57
C ILE A 239 -10.01 15.23 -30.55
N HIS A 240 -10.85 14.44 -29.87
CA HIS A 240 -10.59 13.01 -29.62
C HIS A 240 -10.88 12.09 -30.83
N PHE A 241 -11.88 12.41 -31.65
CA PHE A 241 -12.32 11.64 -32.83
C PHE A 241 -12.84 10.21 -32.64
N ASP A 242 -12.84 9.65 -31.42
CA ASP A 242 -13.28 8.26 -31.17
C ASP A 242 -14.07 8.12 -29.85
N ILE A 243 -15.00 9.05 -29.60
CA ILE A 243 -15.89 8.99 -28.44
C ILE A 243 -16.98 7.94 -28.68
N LYS A 244 -16.90 6.83 -27.96
CA LYS A 244 -17.86 5.71 -27.99
C LYS A 244 -17.90 4.99 -26.63
N PRO A 245 -18.96 4.25 -26.29
CA PRO A 245 -19.07 3.57 -24.98
C PRO A 245 -17.89 2.64 -24.64
N HIS A 246 -17.23 2.05 -25.63
CA HIS A 246 -16.04 1.23 -25.44
C HIS A 246 -14.85 2.04 -24.86
N ASN A 247 -14.73 3.29 -25.26
CA ASN A 247 -13.64 4.21 -24.88
C ASN A 247 -13.99 5.06 -23.65
N ILE A 248 -15.12 4.78 -22.99
CA ILE A 248 -15.46 5.36 -21.70
C ILE A 248 -15.20 4.32 -20.62
N LEU A 249 -14.12 4.50 -19.86
CA LEU A 249 -13.75 3.61 -18.77
C LEU A 249 -14.35 4.07 -17.44
N LEU A 250 -14.64 3.12 -16.56
CA LEU A 250 -15.27 3.34 -15.27
C LEU A 250 -14.33 2.89 -14.16
N ASN A 251 -14.13 3.76 -13.18
CA ASN A 251 -13.38 3.40 -11.97
C ASN A 251 -14.28 2.63 -10.98
N SER A 252 -13.75 2.32 -9.79
CA SER A 252 -14.48 1.57 -8.75
C SER A 252 -15.77 2.24 -8.29
N ASN A 253 -15.86 3.57 -8.40
CA ASN A 253 -17.03 4.38 -8.04
C ASN A 253 -17.93 4.69 -9.24
N PHE A 254 -17.71 4.03 -10.38
CA PHE A 254 -18.41 4.28 -11.65
C PHE A 254 -18.30 5.73 -12.13
N VAL A 255 -17.20 6.42 -11.80
CA VAL A 255 -16.88 7.72 -12.40
C VAL A 255 -16.32 7.47 -13.80
N PRO A 256 -16.88 8.11 -14.85
CA PRO A 256 -16.44 7.90 -16.22
C PRO A 256 -15.16 8.67 -16.52
N LYS A 257 -14.28 8.05 -17.29
CA LYS A 257 -13.09 8.66 -17.87
C LYS A 257 -13.01 8.35 -19.36
N VAL A 258 -12.81 9.39 -20.15
CA VAL A 258 -12.54 9.28 -21.59
C VAL A 258 -11.14 8.68 -21.78
N ALA A 259 -11.04 7.64 -22.60
CA ALA A 259 -9.82 6.90 -22.88
C ALA A 259 -9.60 6.69 -24.39
N ASP A 260 -8.43 6.18 -24.76
CA ASP A 260 -8.03 5.85 -26.14
C ASP A 260 -7.85 7.05 -27.08
N PHE A 261 -6.71 7.72 -26.94
CA PHE A 261 -6.37 8.96 -27.65
C PHE A 261 -5.58 8.74 -28.95
N GLY A 262 -5.54 7.50 -29.48
CA GLY A 262 -4.77 7.16 -30.68
C GLY A 262 -5.10 8.04 -31.89
N LEU A 263 -6.37 8.43 -32.04
CA LEU A 263 -6.86 9.28 -33.13
C LEU A 263 -6.93 10.78 -32.77
N ALA A 264 -6.56 11.16 -31.54
CA ALA A 264 -6.71 12.53 -31.07
C ALA A 264 -5.79 13.50 -31.81
N LYS A 265 -6.24 14.76 -31.97
CA LYS A 265 -5.47 15.83 -32.63
C LYS A 265 -5.47 17.11 -31.79
N LEU A 266 -4.33 17.79 -31.80
CA LEU A 266 -4.12 19.10 -31.17
C LEU A 266 -4.40 20.22 -32.16
N TYR A 267 -5.18 21.21 -31.74
CA TYR A 267 -5.50 22.41 -32.51
C TYR A 267 -5.12 23.65 -31.69
N PRO A 268 -4.37 24.60 -32.27
CA PRO A 268 -4.20 25.91 -31.66
C PRO A 268 -5.57 26.58 -31.47
N ARG A 269 -5.79 27.24 -30.33
CA ARG A 269 -7.01 28.02 -30.11
C ARG A 269 -7.06 29.28 -30.96
N ASP A 270 -5.89 29.85 -31.28
CA ASP A 270 -5.78 31.09 -32.02
C ASP A 270 -5.66 30.87 -33.53
N LYS A 271 -6.64 31.42 -34.27
CA LYS A 271 -6.64 31.52 -35.74
C LYS A 271 -5.79 32.71 -36.25
N SER A 272 -4.76 33.16 -35.53
CA SER A 272 -3.77 34.10 -36.07
C SER A 272 -2.66 33.32 -36.79
N PHE A 273 -2.93 32.96 -38.04
CA PHE A 273 -2.07 32.24 -38.97
C PHE A 273 -0.67 32.87 -39.18
N VAL A 274 0.36 32.03 -39.34
CA VAL A 274 1.22 32.08 -40.55
C VAL A 274 1.43 30.63 -41.02
N PRO A 275 1.17 30.29 -42.30
CA PRO A 275 1.44 28.95 -42.84
C PRO A 275 2.95 28.75 -42.98
N SER A 276 3.46 27.56 -42.64
CA SER A 276 4.86 27.17 -42.79
C SER A 276 5.27 26.90 -44.26
N ARG A 277 4.92 27.81 -45.17
CA ARG A 277 5.47 27.93 -46.53
C ARG A 277 6.30 29.21 -46.70
N ALA A 278 6.82 29.74 -45.60
CA ALA A 278 7.83 30.79 -45.60
C ALA A 278 8.82 30.54 -44.45
N LEU A 279 9.76 29.63 -44.70
CA LEU A 279 11.21 29.68 -44.40
C LEU A 279 11.82 28.30 -44.69
#